data_AF-A0A7J7CTR9-F1
#
_entry.id   AF-A0A7J7CTR9-F1
#
_cell.length_a   1.000
_cell.length_b   1.000
_cell.length_c   1.000
_cell.angle_alpha   90.00
_cell.angle_beta   90.00
_cell.angle_gamma   90.00
#
_symmetry.space_group_name_H-M   'P 1'
#
loop_
_entity.id
_entity.type
_entity.pdbx_description
1 polymer ?
#
loop_
_entity_poly.entity_id
_entity_poly.type
_entity_poly.pdbx_seq_one_letter_code
_entity_poly.pdbx_strand_id
1 'polypeptide(L)'
;MFLVRRTSSNRFSRSNTYEKEDRFLCLLFNFAGAHTFGRSRCLAFSNRLYDFNGTGNPDPTLNSSYLTNLRQICPQGGSRTALANLDPTAPDTFDNNYYVNLHNSRGLLQSDQQLLSTTDPETVSIINSFSSNQTAFFLSFAQSMIKLGNISPLTGSSGEIRSDCKKANGS
;
A
#
# COMPACT_ATOMS: atom_id res chain seq x y z
N MET A 1 0.50 5.33 7.12
CA MET A 1 0.79 6.63 6.49
C MET A 1 2.28 6.90 6.61
N PHE A 2 3.04 6.54 5.57
CA PHE A 2 4.42 7.00 5.46
C PHE A 2 4.37 8.42 4.88
N LEU A 3 4.77 9.41 5.68
CA LEU A 3 4.88 10.80 5.26
C LEU A 3 6.28 11.02 4.68
N VAL A 4 6.37 11.33 3.39
CA VAL A 4 7.61 11.85 2.79
C VAL A 4 7.65 13.37 3.02
N ARG A 5 8.56 13.84 3.88
CA ARG A 5 8.83 15.28 4.05
C ARG A 5 9.79 15.74 2.95
N ARG A 6 9.39 16.73 2.15
CA ARG A 6 10.33 17.52 1.33
C ARG A 6 11.04 18.54 2.22
N THR A 7 12.36 18.52 2.30
CA THR A 7 13.15 19.63 2.85
C THR A 7 13.84 20.40 1.73
N SER A 8 13.61 21.71 1.69
CA SER A 8 14.25 22.67 0.79
C SER A 8 15.66 23.01 1.29
N SER A 9 16.71 22.56 0.63
CA SER A 9 18.03 23.20 0.73
C SER A 9 18.93 22.80 -0.44
N ASN A 10 19.28 23.79 -1.26
CA ASN A 10 20.23 23.68 -2.37
C ASN A 10 21.67 23.60 -1.85
N ARG A 11 22.16 22.37 -1.65
CA ARG A 11 23.55 21.92 -1.90
C ARG A 11 23.66 20.48 -1.45
N PHE A 12 23.73 19.54 -2.41
CA PHE A 12 23.77 18.12 -2.09
C PHE A 12 24.87 17.41 -2.86
N SER A 13 25.86 16.89 -2.12
CA SER A 13 26.86 15.96 -2.63
C SER A 13 26.17 14.79 -3.34
N ARG A 14 26.48 14.66 -4.63
CA ARG A 14 26.07 13.56 -5.51
C ARG A 14 26.77 12.26 -5.08
N SER A 15 26.03 11.31 -4.49
CA SER A 15 26.08 9.88 -4.90
C SER A 15 25.37 8.88 -3.96
N ASN A 16 25.12 9.17 -2.68
CA ASN A 16 24.71 8.10 -1.73
C ASN A 16 23.25 8.12 -1.22
N THR A 17 22.48 9.12 -1.60
CA THR A 17 21.20 9.42 -0.93
C THR A 17 20.02 9.28 -1.87
N TYR A 18 20.21 9.64 -3.15
CA TYR A 18 19.28 9.32 -4.23
C TYR A 18 19.11 7.81 -4.40
N GLU A 19 20.20 7.04 -4.36
CA GLU A 19 20.13 5.58 -4.46
C GLU A 19 19.39 4.93 -3.27
N LYS A 20 19.36 5.60 -2.10
CA LYS A 20 18.55 5.14 -0.94
C LYS A 20 17.08 5.53 -1.09
N GLU A 21 16.77 6.71 -1.66
CA GLU A 21 15.40 7.15 -1.98
C GLU A 21 14.77 6.32 -3.11
N ASP A 22 15.50 6.03 -4.19
CA ASP A 22 15.03 5.20 -5.31
C ASP A 22 14.77 3.75 -4.85
N ARG A 23 15.62 3.23 -3.96
CA ARG A 23 15.40 1.92 -3.30
C ARG A 23 14.17 1.93 -2.40
N PHE A 24 13.86 3.05 -1.75
CA PHE A 24 12.70 3.17 -0.86
C PHE A 24 11.39 3.34 -1.62
N LEU A 25 11.40 4.09 -2.73
CA LEU A 25 10.26 4.21 -3.65
C LEU A 25 9.89 2.85 -4.22
N CYS A 26 10.84 2.08 -4.76
CA CYS A 26 10.56 0.73 -5.27
C CYS A 26 9.93 -0.19 -4.21
N LEU A 27 10.43 -0.15 -2.97
CA LEU A 27 9.89 -0.98 -1.88
C LEU A 27 8.42 -0.67 -1.58
N LEU A 28 8.03 0.60 -1.61
CA LEU A 28 6.66 1.02 -1.34
C LEU A 28 5.64 0.36 -2.30
N PHE A 29 5.91 0.37 -3.61
CA PHE A 29 5.00 -0.22 -4.60
C PHE A 29 4.87 -1.73 -4.44
N ASN A 30 5.99 -2.42 -4.21
CA ASN A 30 5.99 -3.85 -3.97
C ASN A 30 5.15 -4.20 -2.73
N PHE A 31 5.35 -3.52 -1.60
CA PHE A 31 4.57 -3.79 -0.40
C PHE A 31 3.11 -3.39 -0.52
N ALA A 32 2.80 -2.34 -1.27
CA ALA A 32 1.41 -2.00 -1.56
C ALA A 32 0.72 -3.12 -2.34
N GLY A 33 1.46 -3.86 -3.19
CA GLY A 33 1.01 -5.10 -3.82
C GLY A 33 0.52 -6.17 -2.84
N ALA A 34 0.91 -6.13 -1.56
CA ALA A 34 0.34 -7.03 -0.54
C ALA A 34 -1.14 -6.78 -0.27
N HIS A 35 -1.72 -5.65 -0.73
CA HIS A 35 -3.16 -5.39 -0.69
C HIS A 35 -3.95 -6.16 -1.78
N THR A 36 -3.32 -7.05 -2.54
CA THR A 36 -4.00 -7.99 -3.46
C THR A 36 -4.94 -8.99 -2.76
N PHE A 37 -4.90 -9.07 -1.42
CA PHE A 37 -5.76 -9.91 -0.61
C PHE A 37 -6.02 -9.28 0.76
N GLY A 38 -6.97 -9.81 1.50
CA GLY A 38 -7.28 -9.34 2.86
C GLY A 38 -8.36 -8.27 2.90
N ARG A 39 -8.54 -7.65 4.08
CA ARG A 39 -9.69 -6.78 4.36
C ARG A 39 -9.27 -5.49 5.05
N SER A 40 -10.06 -4.45 4.81
CA SER A 40 -9.97 -3.17 5.51
C SER A 40 -11.31 -2.81 6.14
N ARG A 41 -11.26 -2.12 7.28
CA ARG A 41 -12.46 -1.60 7.95
C ARG A 41 -12.92 -0.33 7.25
N CYS A 42 -14.23 -0.09 7.22
CA CYS A 42 -14.82 1.15 6.70
C CYS A 42 -14.12 2.41 7.24
N LEU A 43 -13.72 2.41 8.52
CA LEU A 43 -12.94 3.49 9.14
C LEU A 43 -11.75 3.98 8.30
N ALA A 44 -11.07 3.08 7.59
CA ALA A 44 -9.84 3.38 6.88
C ALA A 44 -10.06 4.06 5.51
N PHE A 45 -11.27 4.01 4.95
CA PHE A 45 -11.55 4.51 3.59
C PHE A 45 -12.87 5.27 3.44
N SER A 46 -13.73 5.31 4.47
CA SER A 46 -15.06 5.94 4.39
C SER A 46 -15.01 7.44 4.10
N ASN A 47 -13.88 8.11 4.40
CA ASN A 47 -13.65 9.52 4.05
C ASN A 47 -13.71 9.75 2.53
N ARG A 48 -13.39 8.74 1.73
CA ARG A 48 -13.44 8.82 0.26
C ARG A 48 -14.86 8.70 -0.31
N LEU A 49 -15.82 8.19 0.47
CA LEU A 49 -17.11 7.78 -0.07
C LEU A 49 -18.17 8.90 -0.09
N TYR A 50 -18.00 9.96 0.70
CA TYR A 50 -19.06 10.95 0.91
C TYR A 50 -18.57 12.39 0.85
N ASP A 51 -17.57 12.73 1.68
CA ASP A 51 -17.02 14.08 1.80
C ASP A 51 -15.49 14.02 1.82
N PHE A 52 -14.93 13.87 0.63
CA PHE A 52 -13.49 13.80 0.44
C PHE A 52 -12.89 15.21 0.50
N ASN A 53 -11.96 15.41 1.44
CA ASN A 53 -11.29 16.69 1.68
C ASN A 53 -12.23 17.88 1.94
N GLY A 54 -13.41 17.66 2.52
CA GLY A 54 -14.36 18.74 2.85
C GLY A 54 -15.06 19.35 1.62
N THR A 55 -15.06 18.65 0.49
CA THR A 55 -15.69 19.11 -0.76
C THR A 55 -17.19 18.86 -0.83
N GLY A 56 -17.76 18.11 0.13
CA GLY A 56 -19.13 17.61 0.10
C GLY A 56 -19.37 16.51 -0.95
N ASN A 57 -18.30 16.02 -1.60
CA ASN A 57 -18.36 15.07 -2.71
C ASN A 57 -17.43 13.87 -2.45
N PRO A 58 -17.72 12.68 -3.05
CA PRO A 58 -16.81 11.54 -2.98
C PRO A 58 -15.47 11.84 -3.68
N ASP A 59 -14.45 11.03 -3.38
CA ASP A 59 -13.14 11.11 -4.03
C ASP A 59 -13.29 10.93 -5.56
N PRO A 60 -12.89 11.92 -6.37
CA PRO A 60 -13.06 11.86 -7.83
C PRO A 60 -12.18 10.79 -8.50
N THR A 61 -11.18 10.25 -7.80
CA THR A 61 -10.31 9.17 -8.30
C THR A 61 -10.87 7.77 -8.04
N LEU A 62 -12.05 7.67 -7.42
CA LEU A 62 -12.71 6.40 -7.14
C LEU A 62 -13.77 6.10 -8.21
N ASN A 63 -13.68 4.92 -8.81
CA ASN A 63 -14.65 4.45 -9.81
C ASN A 63 -16.09 4.52 -9.26
N SER A 64 -17.02 5.09 -10.03
CA SER A 64 -18.40 5.37 -9.59
C SER A 64 -19.22 4.10 -9.28
N SER A 65 -19.07 3.04 -10.07
CA SER A 65 -19.71 1.75 -9.80
C SER A 65 -19.13 1.11 -8.54
N TYR A 66 -17.81 1.19 -8.36
CA TYR A 66 -17.17 0.67 -7.16
C TYR A 66 -17.54 1.47 -5.90
N LEU A 67 -17.61 2.80 -6.00
CA LEU A 67 -18.13 3.68 -4.95
C LEU A 67 -19.53 3.25 -4.51
N THR A 68 -20.41 2.94 -5.46
CA THR A 68 -21.78 2.48 -5.16
C THR A 68 -21.77 1.19 -4.34
N ASN A 69 -20.94 0.22 -4.74
CA ASN A 69 -20.76 -1.02 -3.98
C ASN A 69 -20.20 -0.76 -2.57
N LEU A 70 -19.19 0.10 -2.45
CA LEU A 70 -18.59 0.44 -1.15
C LEU A 70 -19.57 1.16 -0.22
N ARG A 71 -20.47 1.99 -0.74
CA ARG A 71 -21.53 2.65 0.05
C ARG A 71 -22.57 1.68 0.59
N GLN A 72 -22.79 0.53 -0.06
CA GLN A 72 -23.64 -0.53 0.48
C GLN A 72 -22.97 -1.23 1.68
N ILE A 73 -21.65 -1.40 1.63
CA ILE A 73 -20.86 -2.00 2.73
C ILE A 73 -20.68 -1.00 3.88
N CYS A 74 -20.44 0.26 3.54
CA CYS A 74 -20.11 1.34 4.47
C CYS A 74 -21.09 2.53 4.30
N PRO A 75 -22.37 2.38 4.70
CA PRO A 75 -23.34 3.46 4.60
C PRO A 75 -22.96 4.67 5.47
N GLN A 76 -23.43 5.87 5.11
CA GLN A 76 -23.15 7.09 5.86
C GLN A 76 -23.78 6.99 7.26
N GLY A 77 -22.96 7.18 8.30
CA GLY A 77 -23.38 6.95 9.69
C GLY A 77 -23.50 5.48 10.09
N GLY A 78 -23.10 4.55 9.21
CA GLY A 78 -23.08 3.12 9.48
C GLY A 78 -21.91 2.65 10.35
N SER A 79 -21.77 1.33 10.46
CA SER A 79 -20.69 0.72 11.24
C SER A 79 -19.31 1.03 10.67
N ARG A 80 -18.43 1.57 11.52
CA ARG A 80 -17.03 1.86 11.15
C ARG A 80 -16.15 0.58 11.12
N THR A 81 -16.65 -0.54 11.63
CA THR A 81 -15.90 -1.80 11.74
C THR A 81 -16.26 -2.83 10.67
N ALA A 82 -17.29 -2.57 9.84
CA ALA A 82 -17.61 -3.42 8.71
C ALA A 82 -16.41 -3.54 7.76
N LEU A 83 -16.26 -4.71 7.14
CA LEU A 83 -15.10 -5.09 6.35
C LEU A 83 -15.42 -5.04 4.86
N ALA A 84 -14.49 -4.48 4.09
CA ALA A 84 -14.43 -4.60 2.64
C ALA A 84 -13.13 -5.29 2.24
N ASN A 85 -13.14 -6.01 1.12
CA ASN A 85 -11.93 -6.63 0.57
C ASN A 85 -11.00 -5.55 0.02
N LEU A 86 -9.69 -5.66 0.31
CA LEU A 86 -8.68 -4.78 -0.26
C LEU A 86 -8.60 -4.92 -1.79
N ASP A 87 -8.72 -6.16 -2.27
CA ASP A 87 -8.88 -6.49 -3.69
C ASP A 87 -10.34 -6.89 -3.98
N PRO A 88 -11.08 -6.11 -4.77
CA PRO A 88 -12.46 -6.43 -5.15
C PRO A 88 -12.59 -7.46 -6.28
N THR A 89 -11.49 -7.87 -6.91
CA THR A 89 -11.43 -8.81 -8.04
C THR A 89 -11.08 -10.21 -7.57
N ALA A 90 -10.05 -10.35 -6.72
CA ALA A 90 -9.62 -11.63 -6.17
C ALA A 90 -9.29 -11.54 -4.66
N PRO A 91 -10.30 -11.46 -3.77
CA PRO A 91 -10.13 -11.08 -2.36
C PRO A 91 -9.16 -11.91 -1.51
N ASP A 92 -8.92 -13.15 -1.92
CA ASP A 92 -8.16 -14.16 -1.18
C ASP A 92 -6.99 -14.75 -1.98
N THR A 93 -6.73 -14.23 -3.18
CA THR A 93 -5.65 -14.71 -4.06
C THR A 93 -4.50 -13.73 -4.02
N PHE A 94 -3.27 -14.24 -3.88
CA PHE A 94 -2.08 -13.42 -4.07
C PHE A 94 -1.72 -13.38 -5.56
N ASP A 95 -2.12 -12.32 -6.26
CA ASP A 95 -1.92 -12.14 -7.70
C ASP A 95 -1.64 -10.66 -8.04
N ASN A 96 -1.64 -10.29 -9.32
CA ASN A 96 -1.39 -8.91 -9.73
C ASN A 96 -2.67 -8.06 -9.93
N ASN A 97 -3.85 -8.58 -9.57
CA ASN A 97 -5.12 -7.87 -9.73
C ASN A 97 -5.13 -6.55 -8.95
N TYR A 98 -4.40 -6.46 -7.84
CA TYR A 98 -4.15 -5.19 -7.15
C TYR A 98 -3.76 -4.06 -8.12
N TYR A 99 -2.75 -4.27 -8.97
CA TYR A 99 -2.27 -3.23 -9.89
C TYR A 99 -3.25 -2.99 -11.04
N VAL A 100 -3.93 -4.04 -11.51
CA VAL A 100 -5.02 -3.91 -12.50
C VAL A 100 -6.17 -3.07 -11.94
N ASN A 101 -6.51 -3.23 -10.67
CA ASN A 101 -7.55 -2.46 -9.99
C ASN A 101 -7.17 -0.97 -9.89
N LEU A 102 -5.89 -0.63 -9.69
CA LEU A 102 -5.46 0.77 -9.65
C LEU A 102 -5.75 1.48 -10.98
N HIS A 103 -5.44 0.84 -12.13
CA HIS A 103 -5.77 1.40 -13.46
C HIS A 103 -7.25 1.64 -13.65
N ASN A 104 -8.08 0.78 -13.06
CA ASN A 104 -9.54 0.88 -13.12
C ASN A 104 -10.14 1.84 -12.09
N SER A 105 -9.32 2.59 -11.36
CA SER A 105 -9.76 3.48 -10.27
C SER A 105 -10.48 2.72 -9.14
N ARG A 106 -10.04 1.48 -8.88
CA ARG A 106 -10.62 0.55 -7.90
C ARG A 106 -9.68 0.24 -6.72
N GLY A 107 -8.65 1.06 -6.48
CA GLY A 107 -7.89 0.99 -5.23
C GLY A 107 -8.75 1.38 -4.04
N LEU A 108 -8.84 0.52 -3.01
CA LEU A 108 -9.73 0.74 -1.87
C LEU A 108 -9.26 1.92 -1.01
N LEU A 109 -8.01 1.89 -0.57
CA LEU A 109 -7.45 2.94 0.26
C LEU A 109 -7.04 4.13 -0.60
N GLN A 110 -7.10 5.33 -0.02
CA GLN A 110 -6.61 6.54 -0.68
C GLN A 110 -5.13 6.38 -1.06
N SER A 111 -4.34 5.78 -0.16
CA SER A 111 -2.92 5.52 -0.39
C SER A 111 -2.66 4.61 -1.59
N ASP A 112 -3.57 3.67 -1.88
CA ASP A 112 -3.41 2.74 -3.01
C ASP A 112 -3.64 3.50 -4.33
N GLN A 113 -4.75 4.24 -4.44
CA GLN A 113 -5.08 4.97 -5.66
C GLN A 113 -4.10 6.13 -5.94
N GLN A 114 -3.51 6.70 -4.87
CA GLN A 114 -2.48 7.73 -4.99
C GLN A 114 -1.19 7.24 -5.64
N LEU A 115 -0.88 5.94 -5.62
CA LEU A 115 0.28 5.39 -6.31
C LEU A 115 0.24 5.67 -7.82
N LEU A 116 -0.95 5.68 -8.41
CA LEU A 116 -1.13 5.97 -9.83
C LEU A 116 -1.28 7.48 -10.11
N SER A 117 -1.64 8.26 -9.10
CA SER A 117 -1.81 9.72 -9.19
C SER A 117 -0.50 10.49 -9.06
N THR A 118 0.64 9.83 -8.89
CA THR A 118 1.96 10.49 -8.88
C THR A 118 2.33 10.93 -10.30
N THR A 119 2.87 12.13 -10.45
CA THR A 119 3.42 12.61 -11.73
C THR A 119 4.78 12.01 -12.07
N ASP A 120 5.24 11.03 -11.31
CA ASP A 120 6.55 10.39 -11.47
C ASP A 120 6.47 9.28 -12.54
N PRO A 121 7.15 9.45 -13.70
CA PRO A 121 7.15 8.48 -14.78
C PRO A 121 7.68 7.10 -14.38
N GLU A 122 8.62 7.03 -13.43
CA GLU A 122 9.20 5.76 -12.98
C GLU A 122 8.18 4.95 -12.20
N THR A 123 7.46 5.60 -11.28
CA THR A 123 6.36 5.02 -10.53
C THR A 123 5.27 4.44 -11.44
N VAL A 124 4.84 5.21 -12.44
CA VAL A 124 3.81 4.76 -13.40
C VAL A 124 4.32 3.56 -14.21
N SER A 125 5.60 3.54 -14.59
CA SER A 125 6.21 2.41 -15.29
C SER A 125 6.20 1.11 -14.47
N ILE A 126 6.48 1.19 -13.16
CA ILE A 126 6.44 0.03 -12.26
C ILE A 126 5.01 -0.54 -12.18
N ILE A 127 4.00 0.31 -11.98
CA ILE A 127 2.60 -0.13 -11.90
C ILE A 127 2.16 -0.78 -13.22
N ASN A 128 2.51 -0.19 -14.36
CA ASN A 128 2.24 -0.78 -15.69
C ASN A 128 2.92 -2.13 -15.89
N SER A 129 4.16 -2.27 -15.43
CA SER A 129 4.91 -3.52 -15.51
C SER A 129 4.24 -4.61 -14.67
N PHE A 130 3.86 -4.30 -13.44
CA PHE A 130 3.23 -5.26 -12.54
C PHE A 130 1.80 -5.62 -12.96
N SER A 131 1.02 -4.67 -13.47
CA SER A 131 -0.34 -4.95 -13.97
C SER A 131 -0.34 -5.81 -15.23
N SER A 132 0.67 -5.69 -16.09
CA SER A 132 0.80 -6.48 -17.32
C SER A 132 1.54 -7.81 -17.15
N ASN A 133 2.38 -7.94 -16.11
CA ASN A 133 3.22 -9.12 -15.91
C ASN A 133 3.28 -9.53 -14.43
N GLN A 134 2.48 -10.54 -14.08
CA GLN A 134 2.44 -11.10 -12.72
C GLN A 134 3.79 -11.68 -12.28
N THR A 135 4.56 -12.29 -13.19
CA THR A 135 5.89 -12.83 -12.86
C THR A 135 6.84 -11.72 -12.44
N ALA A 136 6.80 -10.57 -13.11
CA ALA A 136 7.60 -9.40 -12.73
C ALA A 136 7.23 -8.92 -11.32
N PHE A 137 5.92 -8.81 -11.02
CA PHE A 137 5.45 -8.47 -9.68
C PHE A 137 5.96 -9.47 -8.63
N PHE A 138 5.79 -10.77 -8.85
CA PHE A 138 6.19 -11.78 -7.86
C PHE A 138 7.70 -11.77 -7.58
N LEU A 139 8.52 -11.63 -8.62
CA LEU A 139 9.98 -11.54 -8.47
C LEU A 139 10.38 -10.30 -7.66
N SER A 140 9.81 -9.13 -7.97
CA SER A 140 10.10 -7.89 -7.25
C SER A 140 9.56 -7.91 -5.82
N PHE A 141 8.40 -8.52 -5.59
CA PHE A 141 7.81 -8.71 -4.26
C PHE A 141 8.69 -9.60 -3.39
N ALA A 142 9.13 -10.75 -3.89
CA ALA A 142 10.01 -11.67 -3.17
C ALA A 142 11.35 -11.00 -2.79
N GLN A 143 11.97 -10.27 -3.72
CA GLN A 143 13.19 -9.51 -3.44
C GLN A 143 12.98 -8.43 -2.36
N SER A 144 11.82 -7.77 -2.39
CA SER A 144 11.46 -6.75 -1.41
C SER A 144 11.25 -7.36 -0.01
N MET A 145 10.60 -8.52 0.08
CA MET A 145 10.42 -9.25 1.34
C MET A 145 11.76 -9.74 1.93
N ILE A 146 12.70 -10.21 1.11
CA ILE A 146 14.06 -10.56 1.56
C ILE A 146 14.77 -9.33 2.14
N LYS A 147 14.70 -8.19 1.43
CA LYS A 147 15.29 -6.93 1.92
C LYS A 147 14.66 -6.47 3.24
N LEU A 148 13.33 -6.58 3.37
CA LEU A 148 12.61 -6.26 4.61
C LEU A 148 13.06 -7.14 5.78
N GLY A 149 13.18 -8.45 5.55
CA GLY A 149 13.63 -9.40 6.57
C GLY A 149 15.08 -9.17 7.04
N ASN A 150 15.89 -8.50 6.23
CA ASN A 150 17.27 -8.16 6.55
C ASN A 150 17.42 -6.80 7.26
N ILE A 151 16.33 -6.12 7.61
CA ILE A 151 16.39 -4.87 8.38
C ILE A 151 16.75 -5.18 9.83
N SER A 152 17.99 -4.89 10.20
CA SER A 152 18.48 -4.88 11.58
C SER A 152 18.13 -6.12 12.42
N PRO A 153 18.36 -7.36 11.92
CA PRO A 153 18.10 -8.55 12.71
C PRO A 153 19.06 -8.64 13.90
N LEU A 154 18.56 -9.10 15.05
CA LEU A 154 19.42 -9.52 16.15
C LEU A 154 20.06 -10.87 15.79
N THR A 155 21.39 -10.95 15.87
CA THR A 155 22.16 -12.13 15.47
C THR A 155 23.17 -12.55 16.53
N GLY A 156 23.66 -13.78 16.43
CA GLY A 156 24.61 -14.34 17.40
C GLY A 156 23.97 -14.47 18.79
N SER A 157 24.63 -13.89 19.79
CA SER A 157 24.15 -13.84 21.17
C SER A 157 23.28 -12.60 21.47
N SER A 158 22.98 -11.77 20.48
CA SER A 158 22.11 -10.61 20.66
C SER A 158 20.64 -11.05 20.68
N GLY A 159 19.89 -10.66 21.73
CA GLY A 159 18.49 -11.02 21.89
C GLY A 159 18.27 -12.37 22.57
N GLU A 160 17.13 -13.00 22.31
CA GLU A 160 16.76 -14.30 22.88
C GLU A 160 15.86 -15.10 21.93
N ILE A 161 15.84 -16.42 22.08
CA ILE A 161 14.81 -17.28 21.48
C ILE A 161 13.64 -17.32 22.46
N ARG A 162 12.55 -16.62 22.13
CA ARG A 162 11.37 -16.58 22.99
C ARG A 162 10.63 -17.91 23.00
N SER A 163 10.29 -18.37 24.20
CA SER A 163 9.39 -19.52 24.40
C SER A 163 7.91 -19.15 24.23
N ASP A 164 7.55 -17.89 24.55
CA ASP A 164 6.25 -17.28 24.27
C ASP A 164 6.47 -15.92 23.60
N CYS A 165 5.98 -15.74 22.37
CA CYS A 165 6.15 -14.50 21.61
C CYS A 165 5.59 -13.26 22.32
N LYS A 166 4.63 -13.43 23.24
CA LYS A 166 3.94 -12.35 23.95
C LYS A 166 4.77 -11.71 25.06
N LYS A 167 5.83 -12.38 25.53
CA LYS A 167 6.62 -11.91 26.68
C LYS A 167 8.10 -12.26 26.56
N ALA A 168 8.93 -11.59 27.35
CA ALA A 168 10.35 -11.94 27.45
C ALA A 168 10.52 -13.20 28.30
N ASN A 169 11.59 -13.97 28.10
CA ASN A 169 11.85 -15.09 29.00
C ASN A 169 12.14 -14.56 30.41
N GLY A 170 11.64 -15.25 31.44
CA GLY A 170 11.78 -14.84 32.84
C GLY A 170 10.83 -13.73 33.32
N SER A 171 9.86 -13.32 32.49
CA SER A 171 8.76 -12.41 32.86
C SER A 171 7.44 -13.11 33.14
#